data_AF-A0A970HEL7-F1
#
_entry.id   AF-A0A970HEL7-F1
#
_cell.length_a   1.000
_cell.length_b   1.000
_cell.length_c   1.000
_cell.angle_alpha   90.00
_cell.angle_beta   90.00
_cell.angle_gamma   90.00
#
_symmetry.space_group_name_H-M   'P 1'
#
loop_
_entity.id
_entity.type
_entity.pdbx_description
1 polymer ?
#
loop_
_entity_poly.entity_id
_entity_poly.type
_entity_poly.pdbx_seq_one_letter_code
_entity_poly.pdbx_strand_id
1 'polypeptide(L)'
;FQAAGIEELAHEGRFGLPYRIDRLRLFSPAAEEPGLHAVVSPSGPEEPVDAWVVDGSGRVLVGVEGYRTVERPQPVAPDDLAPFAAMRSTQ
;
A
#
# COMPACT_ATOMS: atom_id res chain seq x y z
N PHE A 1 -0.63 -1.52 4.68
CA PHE A 1 -2.02 -1.38 4.16
C PHE A 1 -2.34 0.03 3.72
N GLN A 2 -2.26 1.04 4.59
CA GLN A 2 -2.59 2.44 4.20
C GLN A 2 -1.76 2.94 3.01
N ALA A 3 -0.45 2.66 2.98
CA ALA A 3 0.41 3.03 1.85
C ALA A 3 -0.08 2.44 0.52
N ALA A 4 -0.46 1.15 0.50
CA ALA A 4 -1.06 0.52 -0.68
C ALA A 4 -2.42 1.12 -1.05
N GLY A 5 -3.24 1.48 -0.08
CA GLY A 5 -4.51 2.16 -0.34
C GLY A 5 -4.33 3.57 -0.90
N ILE A 6 -3.25 4.28 -0.55
CA ILE A 6 -2.90 5.57 -1.16
C ILE A 6 -2.53 5.38 -2.64
N GLU A 7 -1.80 4.31 -2.98
CA GLU A 7 -1.52 3.95 -4.38
C GLU A 7 -2.81 3.66 -5.18
N GLU A 8 -3.74 2.89 -4.61
CA GLU A 8 -5.06 2.63 -5.23
C GLU A 8 -5.87 3.93 -5.42
N LEU A 9 -5.89 4.81 -4.41
CA LEU A 9 -6.59 6.09 -4.48
C LEU A 9 -6.01 7.00 -5.57
N ALA A 10 -4.69 7.04 -5.66
CA ALA A 10 -3.99 7.82 -6.66
C ALA A 10 -4.28 7.27 -8.06
N HIS A 11 -4.02 5.99 -8.31
CA HIS A 11 -3.98 5.47 -9.67
C HIS A 11 -5.31 4.92 -10.19
N GLU A 12 -6.16 4.41 -9.31
CA GLU A 12 -7.42 3.75 -9.67
C GLU A 12 -8.66 4.53 -9.19
N GLY A 13 -8.49 5.55 -8.34
CA GLY A 13 -9.61 6.34 -7.80
C GLY A 13 -10.53 5.56 -6.86
N ARG A 14 -10.09 4.37 -6.41
CA ARG A 14 -10.81 3.51 -5.47
C ARG A 14 -10.00 3.32 -4.20
N PHE A 15 -10.66 2.83 -3.16
CA PHE A 15 -10.00 2.45 -1.92
C PHE A 15 -10.66 1.19 -1.41
N GLY A 16 -9.98 0.07 -1.60
CA GLY A 16 -10.48 -1.22 -1.15
C GLY A 16 -10.18 -1.49 0.33
N LEU A 17 -10.94 -2.41 0.92
CA LEU A 17 -10.64 -2.94 2.26
C LEU A 17 -9.64 -4.10 2.15
N PRO A 18 -8.74 -4.26 3.13
CA PRO A 18 -7.92 -5.46 3.24
C PRO A 18 -8.78 -6.72 3.16
N TYR A 19 -8.52 -7.57 2.17
CA TYR A 19 -9.27 -8.81 1.96
C TYR A 19 -8.40 -10.04 2.19
N ARG A 20 -7.17 -10.02 1.68
CA ARG A 20 -6.28 -11.19 1.71
C ARG A 20 -4.82 -10.77 1.70
N ILE A 21 -4.00 -11.60 2.34
CA ILE A 21 -2.54 -11.59 2.26
C ILE A 21 -2.13 -13.03 1.99
N ASP A 22 -1.32 -13.27 0.97
CA ASP A 22 -0.82 -14.62 0.70
C ASP A 22 0.34 -14.98 1.62
N ARG A 23 1.22 -14.00 1.92
CA ARG A 23 2.34 -14.21 2.85
C ARG A 23 2.67 -12.98 3.67
N LEU A 24 2.84 -13.19 4.98
CA LEU A 24 3.38 -12.21 5.93
C LEU A 24 4.68 -12.76 6.52
N ARG A 25 5.77 -12.00 6.45
CA ARG A 25 7.07 -12.35 7.05
C ARG A 25 7.55 -11.27 7.99
N LEU A 26 7.93 -11.67 9.20
CA LEU A 26 8.67 -10.84 10.14
C LEU A 26 10.13 -11.27 10.13
N PHE A 27 11.01 -10.39 9.69
CA PHE A 27 12.46 -10.64 9.62
C PHE A 27 13.19 -10.18 10.88
N SER A 28 12.55 -9.30 11.66
CA SER A 28 13.04 -8.81 12.95
C SER A 28 11.83 -8.56 13.87
N PRO A 29 12.01 -8.58 15.21
CA PRO A 29 10.99 -8.08 16.12
C PRO A 29 10.64 -6.63 15.74
N ALA A 30 9.35 -6.30 15.77
CA ALA A 30 8.93 -4.92 15.59
C ALA A 30 9.37 -4.10 16.81
N ALA A 31 10.52 -3.44 16.69
CA ALA A 31 10.91 -2.34 17.54
C ALA A 31 10.59 -1.04 16.80
N GLU A 32 10.09 -0.04 17.52
CA GLU A 32 9.98 1.31 16.96
C GLU A 32 11.40 1.83 16.74
N GLU A 33 11.78 1.95 15.48
CA GLU A 33 13.06 2.49 15.05
C GLU A 33 12.83 3.77 14.26
N PRO A 34 13.68 4.80 14.41
CA PRO A 34 13.59 6.00 13.59
C PRO A 34 13.83 5.66 12.10
N GLY A 35 13.06 6.30 11.23
CA GLY A 35 13.22 6.17 9.77
C GLY A 35 12.55 4.94 9.14
N LEU A 36 11.73 4.21 9.90
CA LEU A 36 10.88 3.16 9.33
C LEU A 36 9.86 3.75 8.34
N HIS A 37 9.79 3.17 7.16
CA HIS A 37 8.79 3.54 6.16
C HIS A 37 8.35 2.32 5.34
N ALA A 38 7.17 2.43 4.73
CA ALA A 38 6.63 1.40 3.86
C ALA A 38 7.01 1.68 2.41
N VAL A 39 7.54 0.67 1.73
CA VAL A 39 7.72 0.65 0.28
C VAL A 39 6.65 -0.25 -0.31
N VAL A 40 5.94 0.25 -1.31
CA VAL A 40 4.85 -0.47 -1.99
C VAL A 40 5.26 -0.70 -3.44
N SER A 41 5.05 -1.91 -3.93
CA SER A 41 5.24 -2.25 -5.35
C SER A 41 3.88 -2.66 -5.92
N PRO A 42 3.13 -1.73 -6.53
CA PRO A 42 1.92 -2.08 -7.27
C PRO A 42 2.29 -2.82 -8.56
N SER A 43 1.52 -3.86 -8.89
CA SER A 43 1.77 -4.71 -10.08
C SER A 43 0.82 -4.39 -11.25
N GLY A 44 -0.07 -3.42 -11.07
CA GLY A 44 -1.11 -3.04 -12.03
C GLY A 44 -2.53 -3.09 -11.42
N PRO A 45 -3.56 -2.63 -12.14
CA PRO A 45 -4.93 -2.67 -11.66
C PRO A 45 -5.37 -4.10 -11.35
N GLU A 46 -6.03 -4.30 -10.20
CA GLU A 46 -6.53 -5.60 -9.70
C GLU A 46 -5.47 -6.68 -9.39
N GLU A 47 -4.20 -6.40 -9.67
CA GLU A 47 -3.09 -7.27 -9.31
C GLU A 47 -2.79 -7.16 -7.81
N PRO A 48 -2.25 -8.22 -7.18
CA PRO A 48 -1.83 -8.13 -5.80
C PRO A 48 -0.69 -7.12 -5.66
N VAL A 49 -0.69 -6.47 -4.51
CA VAL A 49 0.33 -5.50 -4.12
C VAL A 49 1.28 -6.16 -3.14
N ASP A 50 2.57 -5.99 -3.38
CA ASP A 50 3.59 -6.37 -2.41
C ASP A 50 4.07 -5.11 -1.67
N ALA A 51 4.41 -5.27 -0.40
CA ALA A 51 4.87 -4.18 0.43
C ALA A 51 5.90 -4.63 1.47
N TRP A 52 6.84 -3.73 1.76
CA TRP A 52 7.88 -3.96 2.74
C TRP A 52 7.98 -2.78 3.70
N VAL A 53 8.22 -3.07 4.98
CA VAL A 53 8.63 -2.05 5.95
C VAL A 53 10.14 -2.13 6.07
N VAL A 54 10.81 -1.02 5.76
CA VAL A 54 12.26 -0.91 5.73
C VAL A 54 12.75 0.19 6.67
N ASP A 55 13.95 0.01 7.22
CA ASP A 55 14.63 1.08 7.97
C ASP A 55 15.45 2.00 7.05
N GLY A 56 16.08 3.02 7.64
CA GLY A 56 16.89 3.99 6.89
C GLY A 56 18.13 3.41 6.20
N SER A 57 18.52 2.16 6.50
CA SER A 57 19.59 1.44 5.80
C SER A 57 19.09 0.59 4.64
N GLY A 58 17.77 0.48 4.46
CA GLY A 58 17.12 -0.40 3.48
C GLY A 58 16.93 -1.84 3.97
N ARG A 59 17.22 -2.14 5.25
CA ARG A 59 16.95 -3.46 5.81
C ARG A 59 15.44 -3.65 5.96
N VAL A 60 14.93 -4.79 5.52
CA VAL A 60 13.52 -5.17 5.62
C VAL A 60 13.21 -5.75 6.99
N LEU A 61 12.22 -5.20 7.68
CA LEU A 61 11.73 -5.70 8.97
C LEU A 61 10.47 -6.56 8.80
N VAL A 62 9.59 -6.14 7.89
CA VAL A 62 8.33 -6.83 7.59
C VAL A 62 8.16 -6.91 6.08
N GLY A 63 7.76 -8.08 5.58
CA GLY A 63 7.35 -8.28 4.19
C GLY A 63 5.90 -8.75 4.13
N VAL A 64 5.12 -8.12 3.27
CA VAL A 64 3.74 -8.47 2.94
C VAL A 64 3.69 -8.75 1.45
N GLU A 65 3.21 -9.94 1.09
CA GLU A 65 3.15 -10.36 -0.31
C GLU A 65 1.77 -10.90 -0.65
N GLY A 66 1.34 -10.66 -1.88
CA GLY A 66 0.03 -11.07 -2.34
C GLY A 66 -1.10 -10.30 -1.65
N TYR A 67 -0.87 -9.05 -1.22
CA TYR A 67 -1.92 -8.27 -0.57
C TYR A 67 -2.98 -7.87 -1.58
N ARG A 68 -4.24 -8.18 -1.26
CA ARG A 68 -5.40 -7.88 -2.10
C ARG A 68 -6.45 -7.12 -1.32
N THR A 69 -7.10 -6.22 -2.02
CA THR A 69 -8.24 -5.48 -1.52
C THR A 69 -9.53 -5.92 -2.18
N VAL A 70 -10.64 -5.70 -1.49
CA VAL A 70 -11.99 -5.80 -2.04
C VAL A 70 -12.61 -4.42 -2.09
N GLU A 71 -13.37 -4.13 -3.14
CA GLU A 71 -14.03 -2.83 -3.29
C GLU A 71 -14.98 -2.56 -2.11
N ARG A 72 -14.95 -1.32 -1.61
CA ARG A 72 -15.88 -0.88 -0.57
C ARG A 72 -17.29 -0.71 -1.14
N PRO A 73 -18.33 -0.98 -0.34
CA PRO A 73 -19.71 -0.74 -0.77
C PRO A 73 -19.98 0.73 -1.17
N GLN A 74 -19.27 1.66 -0.57
CA GLN A 74 -19.37 3.08 -0.85
C GLN A 74 -18.14 3.56 -1.65
N PRO A 75 -18.32 4.13 -2.86
CA PRO A 75 -17.21 4.69 -3.62
C PRO A 75 -16.63 5.92 -2.91
N VAL A 76 -15.39 6.26 -3.25
CA VAL A 76 -14.73 7.48 -2.77
C VAL A 76 -15.34 8.69 -3.44
N ALA A 77 -15.66 9.74 -2.68
CA ALA A 77 -16.21 10.95 -3.26
C ALA A 77 -15.15 11.65 -4.15
N PRO A 78 -15.54 12.26 -5.29
CA PRO A 78 -14.57 12.93 -6.17
C PRO A 78 -13.73 13.99 -5.46
N ASP A 79 -14.32 14.75 -4.53
CA ASP A 79 -13.63 15.79 -3.76
C ASP A 79 -12.55 15.19 -2.83
N ASP A 80 -12.78 13.98 -2.31
CA ASP A 80 -11.80 13.26 -1.49
C ASP A 80 -10.63 12.71 -2.31
N LEU A 81 -10.77 12.60 -3.64
CA LEU A 81 -9.70 12.20 -4.56
C LEU A 81 -8.77 13.36 -4.96
N ALA A 82 -9.18 14.61 -4.71
CA ALA A 82 -8.42 15.79 -5.09
C ALA A 82 -6.97 15.80 -4.53
N PRO A 83 -6.71 15.41 -3.27
CA PRO A 83 -5.35 15.38 -2.73
C PRO A 83 -4.39 14.43 -3.47
N PHE A 84 -4.91 13.39 -4.12
CA PHE A 84 -4.12 12.37 -4.81
C PHE A 84 -3.91 12.67 -6.30
N ALA A 85 -4.47 13.76 -6.82
CA ALA A 85 -4.40 14.11 -8.24
C ALA A 85 -2.96 14.29 -8.76
N ALA A 86 -2.06 14.82 -7.93
CA ALA A 86 -0.65 15.05 -8.34
C ALA A 86 0.14 13.74 -8.55
N MET A 87 -0.26 12.64 -7.91
CA MET A 87 0.41 11.34 -8.03
C MET A 87 0.09 10.64 -9.36
N ARG A 88 -1.05 10.96 -9.99
CA ARG A 88 -1.50 10.37 -11.27
C ARG A 88 -0.65 10.74 -12.47
N SER A 89 0.15 11.80 -12.37
CA SER A 89 0.84 12.43 -13.51
C SER A 89 2.26 11.92 -13.75
N THR A 90 2.76 10.98 -12.93
CA THR A 90 4.12 10.44 -13.07
C THR A 90 4.04 9.07 -13.74
N GLN A 91 4.36 9.03 -15.03
CA GLN A 91 4.52 7.81 -15.83
C GLN A 91 5.94 7.78 -16.41
#